data_AF-A0A833TXJ0-F1
#
_entry.id   AF-A0A833TXJ0-F1
#
_cell.length_a   1.000
_cell.length_b   1.000
_cell.length_c   1.000
_cell.angle_alpha   90.00
_cell.angle_beta   90.00
_cell.angle_gamma   90.00
#
_symmetry.space_group_name_H-M   'P 1'
#
loop_
_entity.id
_entity.type
_entity.pdbx_description
1 polymer ?
#
loop_
_entity_poly.entity_id
_entity_poly.type
_entity_poly.pdbx_seq_one_letter_code
_entity_poly.pdbx_strand_id
1 'polypeptide(L)'
;MDKSPRILEPAPDWTPEERPTLPGSPAVIAHPTYKKLIYFFIGLFVAISGSLSNGFITANLPLIQGEYSLTPSEAAWIPAAYVMANISSNMILFKARQQYGLRLFSEIGLVLFICVLILHIFVHTFEMALFVRVISGLVAAPLSSLGMYYIMQAFRRENFGRGIYLALGFQQLGIPLAWIISPSLVDVNDWVVLYTFELGLAICCLAMVVSLKLPRSLRIEVFEKQDFFTFALLAPGFALLCIVLSQGHILWWFEVKWLGYALIAGFSLIIIGLTYEHYRVNPLIITRWLGSASTLKFVFGALAIRLLMSEQSYAAVNFLKTMGMGPDQFVTLYSVIFLGIASGTIFSALTFKRERISWHLVGAVILVLIACALDYHLTSDVRPENFYRSQFIVGFASGMFIGPLLLTGFISVLQKGPSHMVTFVVLFSATQSFGGLIGNSFFSTYQQLRTQNYRAEIVSDLSPTDPLVVQRLALYQQSANKYTLDNTLEQNQAYRNLNQIVIREAQVRAYNDVIALNGIFAILLLIWSSFNITWTRYQLKKQQQALNSS
;
A
#
# COMPACT_ATOMS: atom_id res chain seq x y z
N MET A 1 21.07 13.94 32.90
CA MET A 1 20.51 15.28 32.64
C MET A 1 19.27 15.08 31.80
N ASP A 2 18.11 15.18 32.44
CA ASP A 2 16.80 15.06 31.81
C ASP A 2 16.57 16.31 30.96
N LYS A 3 17.03 16.29 29.70
CA LYS A 3 16.78 17.38 28.75
C LYS A 3 15.36 17.22 28.25
N SER A 4 14.42 17.74 29.02
CA SER A 4 13.09 18.04 28.51
C SER A 4 13.22 18.85 27.21
N PRO A 5 12.56 18.43 26.11
CA PRO A 5 12.78 19.02 24.80
C PRO A 5 12.45 20.51 24.83
N ARG A 6 13.31 21.33 24.22
CA ARG A 6 13.12 22.79 24.18
C ARG A 6 11.84 23.09 23.41
N ILE A 7 10.86 23.65 24.11
CA ILE A 7 9.62 24.13 23.52
C ILE A 7 9.95 25.43 22.76
N LEU A 8 9.60 25.49 21.48
CA LEU A 8 9.96 26.61 20.60
C LEU A 8 9.00 27.80 20.73
N GLU A 9 7.77 27.55 21.16
CA GLU A 9 6.73 28.58 21.37
C GLU A 9 5.94 28.29 22.65
N PRO A 10 5.60 29.31 23.46
CA PRO A 10 4.76 29.10 24.62
C PRO A 10 3.45 28.43 24.20
N ALA A 11 3.09 27.34 24.89
CA ALA A 11 1.86 26.62 24.61
C ALA A 11 0.68 27.60 24.75
N PRO A 12 -0.24 27.67 23.78
CA PRO A 12 -1.49 28.40 23.95
C PRO A 12 -2.21 27.91 25.22
N ASP A 13 -3.10 28.74 25.76
CA ASP A 13 -3.86 28.42 26.98
C ASP A 13 -4.90 27.32 26.70
N TRP A 14 -4.42 26.09 26.56
CA TRP A 14 -5.19 24.88 26.32
C TRP A 14 -5.52 24.22 27.65
N THR A 15 -6.79 23.87 27.82
CA THR A 15 -7.18 22.95 28.89
C THR A 15 -6.43 21.61 28.75
N PRO A 16 -6.25 20.84 29.83
CA PRO A 16 -5.60 19.52 29.76
C PRO A 16 -6.24 18.57 28.73
N GLU A 17 -7.54 18.77 28.46
CA GLU A 17 -8.32 18.00 27.50
C GLU A 17 -8.08 18.42 26.04
N GLU A 18 -7.73 19.69 25.80
CA GLU A 18 -7.46 20.24 24.47
C GLU A 18 -6.01 20.05 24.03
N ARG A 19 -5.10 19.78 24.97
CA ARG A 19 -3.69 19.57 24.67
C ARG A 19 -3.50 18.47 23.62
N PRO A 20 -2.63 18.70 22.62
CA PRO A 20 -2.37 17.70 21.59
C PRO A 20 -1.82 16.43 22.23
N THR A 21 -2.24 15.27 21.70
CA THR A 21 -1.76 13.97 22.18
C THR A 21 -0.26 13.76 21.92
N LEU A 22 0.28 14.43 20.90
CA LEU A 22 1.69 14.39 20.53
C LEU A 22 2.19 15.77 20.09
N PRO A 23 3.47 16.10 20.34
CA PRO A 23 4.08 17.25 19.70
C PRO A 23 3.98 17.14 18.16
N GLY A 24 3.66 18.24 17.49
CA GLY A 24 3.40 18.27 16.04
C GLY A 24 2.04 17.74 15.57
N SER A 25 1.18 17.18 16.45
CA SER A 25 -0.23 16.91 16.11
C SER A 25 -1.11 18.12 16.45
N PRO A 26 -2.27 18.30 15.82
CA PRO A 26 -3.16 19.41 16.17
C PRO A 26 -3.74 19.21 17.59
N ALA A 27 -4.04 20.32 18.26
CA ALA A 27 -4.80 20.32 19.51
C ALA A 27 -6.20 19.74 19.29
N VAL A 28 -6.77 19.08 20.31
CA VAL A 28 -8.10 18.45 20.24
C VAL A 28 -9.14 19.47 20.74
N ILE A 29 -9.49 20.43 19.90
CA ILE A 29 -10.39 21.53 20.28
C ILE A 29 -11.84 21.13 20.05
N ALA A 30 -12.72 21.43 21.00
CA ALA A 30 -14.15 21.23 20.84
C ALA A 30 -14.72 22.23 19.81
N HIS A 31 -15.09 21.73 18.63
CA HIS A 31 -15.73 22.53 17.59
C HIS A 31 -17.26 22.42 17.60
N PRO A 32 -18.00 23.47 17.19
CA PRO A 32 -19.43 23.38 16.91
C PRO A 32 -19.68 22.40 15.75
N THR A 33 -20.89 21.82 15.69
CA THR A 33 -21.20 20.71 14.77
C THR A 33 -20.96 21.05 13.30
N TYR A 34 -21.29 22.26 12.85
CA TYR A 34 -21.04 22.69 11.47
C TYR A 34 -19.53 22.69 11.12
N LYS A 35 -18.66 23.18 12.02
CA LYS A 35 -17.21 23.17 11.80
C LYS A 35 -16.65 21.75 11.75
N LYS A 36 -17.19 20.83 12.57
CA LYS A 36 -16.79 19.41 12.54
C LYS A 36 -17.09 18.77 11.19
N LEU A 37 -18.26 19.04 10.63
CA LEU A 37 -18.64 18.53 9.30
C LEU A 37 -17.73 19.09 8.21
N ILE A 38 -17.37 20.37 8.28
CA ILE A 38 -16.42 20.98 7.33
C ILE A 38 -15.03 20.33 7.47
N TYR A 39 -14.50 20.17 8.69
CA TYR A 39 -13.23 19.47 8.92
C TYR A 39 -13.25 18.04 8.38
N PHE A 40 -14.36 17.33 8.60
CA PHE A 40 -14.54 15.97 8.08
C PHE A 40 -14.52 15.93 6.56
N PHE A 41 -15.27 16.82 5.90
CA PHE A 41 -15.34 16.89 4.44
C PHE A 41 -13.98 17.26 3.82
N ILE A 42 -13.30 18.28 4.37
CA ILE A 42 -11.95 18.67 3.92
C ILE A 42 -10.98 17.50 4.10
N GLY A 43 -11.02 16.82 5.25
CA GLY A 43 -10.14 15.70 5.52
C GLY A 43 -10.39 14.50 4.62
N LEU A 44 -11.66 14.18 4.34
CA LEU A 44 -12.05 13.15 3.38
C LEU A 44 -11.52 13.48 1.98
N PHE A 45 -11.73 14.71 1.53
CA PHE A 45 -11.28 15.18 0.23
C PHE A 45 -9.75 15.07 0.12
N VAL A 46 -9.00 15.63 1.07
CA VAL A 46 -7.53 15.59 1.08
C VAL A 46 -6.99 14.15 1.18
N ALA A 47 -7.61 13.30 2.00
CA ALA A 47 -7.19 11.90 2.16
C ALA A 47 -7.34 11.10 0.85
N ILE A 48 -8.46 11.28 0.15
CA ILE A 48 -8.72 10.63 -1.13
C ILE A 48 -7.79 11.19 -2.21
N SER A 49 -7.66 12.52 -2.33
CA SER A 49 -6.79 13.16 -3.32
C SER A 49 -5.33 12.71 -3.20
N GLY A 50 -4.83 12.53 -1.97
CA GLY A 50 -3.44 12.11 -1.73
C GLY A 50 -3.12 10.70 -2.26
N SER A 51 -4.05 9.75 -2.19
CA SER A 51 -3.85 8.39 -2.70
C SER A 51 -4.30 8.21 -4.15
N LEU A 52 -5.21 9.07 -4.63
CA LEU A 52 -5.68 9.11 -6.02
C LEU A 52 -4.53 9.27 -7.02
N SER A 53 -3.58 10.16 -6.73
CA SER A 53 -2.38 10.42 -7.56
C SER A 53 -1.59 9.17 -7.91
N ASN A 54 -1.34 8.32 -6.92
CA ASN A 54 -0.65 7.06 -7.13
C ASN A 54 -1.56 6.06 -7.85
N GLY A 55 -2.85 6.07 -7.53
CA GLY A 55 -3.87 5.26 -8.19
C GLY A 55 -3.87 5.45 -9.71
N PHE A 56 -3.87 6.69 -10.21
CA PHE A 56 -3.90 6.99 -11.65
C PHE A 56 -2.76 6.32 -12.41
N ILE A 57 -1.58 6.24 -11.80
CA ILE A 57 -0.40 5.72 -12.49
C ILE A 57 -0.37 4.21 -12.45
N THR A 58 -0.85 3.61 -11.35
CA THR A 58 -1.05 2.16 -11.31
C THR A 58 -2.16 1.68 -12.24
N ALA A 59 -3.19 2.51 -12.47
CA ALA A 59 -4.30 2.23 -13.38
C ALA A 59 -3.85 2.20 -14.84
N ASN A 60 -3.05 3.19 -15.23
CA ASN A 60 -2.63 3.36 -16.62
C ASN A 60 -1.22 2.85 -16.92
N LEU A 61 -0.60 2.08 -16.02
CA LEU A 61 0.77 1.58 -16.22
C LEU A 61 0.99 0.88 -17.58
N PRO A 62 0.04 0.04 -18.09
CA PRO A 62 0.19 -0.54 -19.43
C PRO A 62 0.15 0.49 -20.57
N LEU A 63 -0.64 1.57 -20.43
CA LEU A 63 -0.69 2.65 -21.42
C LEU A 63 0.62 3.44 -21.43
N ILE A 64 1.13 3.79 -20.25
CA ILE A 64 2.44 4.43 -20.06
C ILE A 64 3.56 3.58 -20.66
N GLN A 65 3.47 2.25 -20.48
CA GLN A 65 4.42 1.31 -21.06
C GLN A 65 4.38 1.35 -22.60
N GLY A 66 3.20 1.38 -23.21
CA GLY A 66 3.04 1.46 -24.66
C GLY A 66 3.55 2.78 -25.25
N GLU A 67 3.22 3.90 -24.62
CA GLU A 67 3.56 5.24 -25.12
C GLU A 67 5.06 5.52 -25.07
N TYR A 68 5.71 5.22 -23.96
CA TYR A 68 7.16 5.37 -23.83
C TYR A 68 7.95 4.18 -24.41
N SER A 69 7.26 3.22 -25.05
CA SER A 69 7.87 1.99 -25.61
C SER A 69 8.75 1.23 -24.61
N LEU A 70 8.25 1.10 -23.38
CA LEU A 70 9.00 0.54 -22.26
C LEU A 70 8.86 -0.98 -22.19
N THR A 71 9.91 -1.62 -21.73
CA THR A 71 9.84 -3.00 -21.24
C THR A 71 9.03 -3.07 -19.94
N PRO A 72 8.47 -4.24 -19.58
CA PRO A 72 7.80 -4.42 -18.29
C PRO A 72 8.70 -4.09 -17.08
N SER A 73 10.01 -4.37 -17.20
CA SER A 73 10.99 -4.02 -16.16
C SER A 73 11.16 -2.51 -15.99
N GLU A 74 11.22 -1.75 -17.09
CA GLU A 74 11.32 -0.29 -17.05
C GLU A 74 10.04 0.33 -16.50
N ALA A 75 8.86 -0.11 -16.97
CA ALA A 75 7.58 0.36 -16.45
C ALA A 75 7.44 0.14 -14.93
N ALA A 76 7.91 -1.01 -14.41
CA ALA A 76 7.87 -1.32 -12.98
C ALA A 76 8.73 -0.40 -12.10
N TRP A 77 9.70 0.36 -12.67
CA TRP A 77 10.45 1.37 -11.92
C TRP A 77 9.59 2.58 -11.52
N ILE A 78 8.58 2.92 -12.31
CA ILE A 78 7.71 4.10 -12.09
C ILE A 78 6.98 4.01 -10.73
N PRO A 79 6.21 2.94 -10.41
CA PRO A 79 5.60 2.79 -9.10
C PRO A 79 6.63 2.51 -7.99
N ALA A 80 7.73 1.82 -8.31
CA ALA A 80 8.78 1.53 -7.32
C ALA A 80 9.42 2.81 -6.78
N ALA A 81 9.78 3.75 -7.67
CA ALA A 81 10.40 5.02 -7.31
C ALA A 81 9.53 5.87 -6.37
N TYR A 82 8.22 5.87 -6.60
CA TYR A 82 7.26 6.52 -5.70
C TYR A 82 7.30 5.89 -4.30
N VAL A 83 7.24 4.56 -4.20
CA VAL A 83 7.24 3.85 -2.90
C VAL A 83 8.57 4.04 -2.16
N MET A 84 9.71 3.96 -2.88
CA MET A 84 11.05 4.19 -2.33
C MET A 84 11.17 5.56 -1.66
N ALA A 85 10.72 6.59 -2.37
CA ALA A 85 10.72 7.96 -1.88
C ALA A 85 9.73 8.16 -0.71
N ASN A 86 8.54 7.56 -0.80
CA ASN A 86 7.51 7.71 0.21
C ASN A 86 7.92 7.14 1.58
N ILE A 87 8.47 5.92 1.61
CA ILE A 87 8.97 5.29 2.85
C ILE A 87 10.08 6.16 3.48
N SER A 88 11.02 6.61 2.65
CA SER A 88 12.14 7.43 3.10
C SER A 88 11.66 8.75 3.70
N SER A 89 10.74 9.44 3.02
CA SER A 89 10.23 10.74 3.44
C SER A 89 9.58 10.72 4.83
N ASN A 90 8.87 9.64 5.17
CA ASN A 90 8.20 9.49 6.47
C ASN A 90 9.15 9.61 7.68
N MET A 91 10.45 9.32 7.51
CA MET A 91 11.45 9.46 8.57
C MET A 91 11.70 10.92 8.97
N ILE A 92 11.82 11.80 7.98
CA ILE A 92 12.14 13.23 8.19
C ILE A 92 10.88 14.02 8.51
N LEU A 93 9.79 13.75 7.78
CA LEU A 93 8.61 14.59 7.81
C LEU A 93 7.93 14.65 9.19
N PHE A 94 8.01 13.56 9.96
CA PHE A 94 7.49 13.57 11.32
C PHE A 94 8.22 14.60 12.20
N LYS A 95 9.57 14.64 12.17
CA LYS A 95 10.38 15.64 12.89
C LYS A 95 10.15 17.04 12.33
N ALA A 96 10.07 17.17 11.00
CA ALA A 96 9.77 18.45 10.35
C ALA A 96 8.48 19.07 10.87
N ARG A 97 7.44 18.25 11.03
CA ARG A 97 6.16 18.69 11.59
C ARG A 97 6.25 19.06 13.06
N GLN A 98 7.06 18.37 13.86
CA GLN A 98 7.26 18.71 15.29
C GLN A 98 7.97 20.04 15.48
N GLN A 99 8.92 20.37 14.60
CA GLN A 99 9.72 21.58 14.70
C GLN A 99 9.05 22.80 14.08
N TYR A 100 8.64 22.71 12.81
CA TYR A 100 8.05 23.84 12.08
C TYR A 100 6.54 23.99 12.31
N GLY A 101 5.93 22.98 12.93
CA GLY A 101 4.50 22.92 13.22
C GLY A 101 3.66 22.49 12.02
N LEU A 102 2.43 22.09 12.32
CA LEU A 102 1.53 21.46 11.36
C LEU A 102 1.13 22.39 10.20
N ARG A 103 0.85 23.67 10.46
CA ARG A 103 0.35 24.61 9.42
C ARG A 103 1.34 24.82 8.29
N LEU A 104 2.57 25.21 8.62
CA LEU A 104 3.62 25.47 7.62
C LEU A 104 3.95 24.19 6.85
N PHE A 105 4.05 23.06 7.55
CA PHE A 105 4.23 21.75 6.94
C PHE A 105 3.15 21.41 5.91
N SER A 106 1.90 21.78 6.20
CA SER A 106 0.75 21.49 5.35
C SER A 106 0.72 22.35 4.09
N GLU A 107 0.91 23.66 4.27
CA GLU A 107 0.89 24.64 3.16
C GLU A 107 2.06 24.38 2.21
N ILE A 108 3.28 24.19 2.72
CA ILE A 108 4.44 23.86 1.89
C ILE A 108 4.26 22.51 1.20
N GLY A 109 3.77 21.49 1.91
CA GLY A 109 3.55 20.17 1.31
C GLY A 109 2.57 20.20 0.13
N LEU A 110 1.47 20.94 0.26
CA LEU A 110 0.49 21.09 -0.82
C LEU A 110 1.02 21.93 -1.99
N VAL A 111 1.75 23.01 -1.72
CA VAL A 111 2.37 23.82 -2.78
C VAL A 111 3.40 22.99 -3.55
N LEU A 112 4.26 22.24 -2.85
CA LEU A 112 5.20 21.34 -3.50
C LEU A 112 4.49 20.26 -4.31
N PHE A 113 3.36 19.74 -3.82
CA PHE A 113 2.57 18.75 -4.54
C PHE A 113 2.02 19.35 -5.85
N ILE A 114 1.47 20.57 -5.80
CA ILE A 114 1.03 21.31 -6.98
C ILE A 114 2.18 21.52 -7.98
N CYS A 115 3.38 21.91 -7.51
CA CYS A 115 4.56 22.04 -8.37
C CYS A 115 4.92 20.71 -9.05
N VAL A 116 4.79 19.57 -8.35
CA VAL A 116 5.03 18.25 -8.92
C VAL A 116 3.98 17.89 -9.99
N LEU A 117 2.72 18.24 -9.78
CA LEU A 117 1.68 18.04 -10.78
C LEU A 117 1.90 18.87 -12.04
N ILE A 118 2.37 20.12 -11.87
CA ILE A 118 2.81 20.95 -13.00
C ILE A 118 3.99 20.30 -13.72
N LEU A 119 4.96 19.75 -12.98
CA LEU A 119 6.09 19.03 -13.59
C LEU A 119 5.64 17.81 -14.42
N HIS A 120 4.62 17.06 -13.97
CA HIS A 120 4.06 15.93 -14.74
C HIS A 120 3.56 16.32 -16.13
N ILE A 121 3.05 17.54 -16.32
CA ILE A 121 2.60 18.04 -17.63
C ILE A 121 3.76 18.13 -18.64
N PHE A 122 4.99 18.36 -18.15
CA PHE A 122 6.19 18.50 -18.98
C PHE A 122 7.00 17.19 -19.14
N VAL A 123 6.47 16.06 -18.65
CA VAL A 123 7.18 14.78 -18.72
C VAL A 123 7.01 14.16 -20.10
N HIS A 124 8.11 14.06 -20.84
CA HIS A 124 8.13 13.47 -22.19
C HIS A 124 9.04 12.26 -22.31
N THR A 125 9.85 11.95 -21.29
CA THR A 125 10.74 10.77 -21.29
C THR A 125 10.58 9.96 -20.03
N PHE A 126 11.03 8.70 -20.09
CA PHE A 126 11.02 7.79 -18.95
C PHE A 126 11.85 8.30 -17.76
N GLU A 127 13.01 8.90 -18.00
CA GLU A 127 13.87 9.42 -16.93
C GLU A 127 13.22 10.60 -16.21
N MET A 128 12.56 11.48 -16.97
CA MET A 128 11.75 12.57 -16.41
C MET A 128 10.59 11.99 -15.59
N ALA A 129 9.88 10.98 -16.11
CA ALA A 129 8.79 10.33 -15.39
C ALA A 129 9.27 9.72 -14.06
N LEU A 130 10.42 9.04 -14.09
CA LEU A 130 11.03 8.44 -12.90
C LEU A 130 11.42 9.52 -11.87
N PHE A 131 12.05 10.60 -12.32
CA PHE A 131 12.45 11.70 -11.45
C PHE A 131 11.24 12.38 -10.79
N VAL A 132 10.20 12.72 -11.58
CA VAL A 132 8.98 13.32 -11.04
C VAL A 132 8.28 12.34 -10.09
N ARG A 133 8.33 11.02 -10.32
CA ARG A 133 7.81 10.01 -9.38
C ARG A 133 8.54 9.97 -8.05
N VAL A 134 9.87 10.09 -8.05
CA VAL A 134 10.65 10.22 -6.80
C VAL A 134 10.18 11.44 -6.01
N ILE A 135 10.07 12.61 -6.65
CA ILE A 135 9.59 13.82 -5.97
C ILE A 135 8.15 13.65 -5.50
N SER A 136 7.28 13.06 -6.31
CA SER A 136 5.88 12.74 -5.95
C SER A 136 5.82 11.90 -4.67
N GLY A 137 6.67 10.87 -4.56
CA GLY A 137 6.72 10.02 -3.37
C GLY A 137 7.20 10.78 -2.13
N LEU A 138 8.20 11.67 -2.26
CA LEU A 138 8.68 12.51 -1.18
C LEU A 138 7.59 13.46 -0.65
N VAL A 139 6.76 14.00 -1.55
CA VAL A 139 5.76 15.04 -1.25
C VAL A 139 4.36 14.47 -0.96
N ALA A 140 4.13 13.16 -1.13
CA ALA A 140 2.82 12.53 -0.86
C ALA A 140 2.52 12.29 0.64
N ALA A 141 3.55 12.11 1.47
CA ALA A 141 3.39 11.82 2.90
C ALA A 141 2.73 12.96 3.71
N PRO A 142 3.00 14.25 3.45
CA PRO A 142 2.25 15.37 4.05
C PRO A 142 0.75 15.31 3.80
N LEU A 143 0.31 15.04 2.56
CA LEU A 143 -1.11 14.96 2.20
C LEU A 143 -1.82 13.83 2.96
N SER A 144 -1.15 12.67 3.06
CA SER A 144 -1.64 11.53 3.82
C SER A 144 -1.87 11.88 5.29
N SER A 145 -0.87 12.52 5.92
CA SER A 145 -0.98 12.96 7.32
C SER A 145 -2.05 14.03 7.51
N LEU A 146 -2.20 14.94 6.54
CA LEU A 146 -3.18 16.01 6.57
C LEU A 146 -4.61 15.50 6.57
N GLY A 147 -4.95 14.62 5.61
CA GLY A 147 -6.29 14.04 5.52
C GLY A 147 -6.68 13.38 6.85
N MET A 148 -5.74 12.63 7.44
CA MET A 148 -5.93 12.03 8.77
C MET A 148 -6.22 13.07 9.85
N TYR A 149 -5.41 14.13 9.95
CA TYR A 149 -5.60 15.14 11.00
C TYR A 149 -6.87 15.96 10.84
N TYR A 150 -7.28 16.29 9.62
CA TYR A 150 -8.54 16.98 9.36
C TYR A 150 -9.73 16.12 9.78
N ILE A 151 -9.75 14.83 9.41
CA ILE A 151 -10.81 13.90 9.84
C ILE A 151 -10.84 13.80 11.36
N MET A 152 -9.67 13.73 12.02
CA MET A 152 -9.61 13.66 13.48
C MET A 152 -10.21 14.89 14.19
N GLN A 153 -10.11 16.10 13.60
CA GLN A 153 -10.72 17.31 14.16
C GLN A 153 -12.26 17.31 14.12
N ALA A 154 -12.87 16.45 13.32
CA ALA A 154 -14.31 16.27 13.33
C ALA A 154 -14.81 15.54 14.60
N PHE A 155 -13.92 14.82 15.29
CA PHE A 155 -14.27 13.98 16.43
C PHE A 155 -13.84 14.60 17.76
N ARG A 156 -14.66 14.38 18.80
CA ARG A 156 -14.26 14.64 20.20
C ARG A 156 -13.21 13.62 20.65
N ARG A 157 -12.48 13.94 21.72
CA ARG A 157 -11.44 13.09 22.32
C ARG A 157 -11.92 11.67 22.66
N GLU A 158 -13.17 11.54 23.10
CA GLU A 158 -13.83 10.24 23.36
C GLU A 158 -13.92 9.34 22.11
N ASN A 159 -14.14 9.96 20.94
CA ASN A 159 -14.31 9.27 19.66
C ASN A 159 -13.03 9.30 18.80
N PHE A 160 -11.88 9.64 19.40
CA PHE A 160 -10.60 9.76 18.69
C PHE A 160 -10.21 8.49 17.92
N GLY A 161 -10.43 7.32 18.52
CA GLY A 161 -10.17 6.03 17.86
C GLY A 161 -11.05 5.80 16.63
N ARG A 162 -12.31 6.24 16.66
CA ARG A 162 -13.22 6.19 15.50
C ARG A 162 -12.74 7.10 14.37
N GLY A 163 -12.28 8.30 14.72
CA GLY A 163 -11.68 9.23 13.76
C GLY A 163 -10.46 8.64 13.05
N ILE A 164 -9.59 7.92 13.77
CA ILE A 164 -8.43 7.22 13.19
C ILE A 164 -8.86 6.12 12.20
N TYR A 165 -9.88 5.33 12.55
CA TYR A 165 -10.39 4.29 11.65
C TYR A 165 -10.92 4.87 10.35
N LEU A 166 -11.75 5.91 10.44
CA LEU A 166 -12.30 6.58 9.25
C LEU A 166 -11.19 7.23 8.42
N ALA A 167 -10.22 7.90 9.07
CA ALA A 167 -9.11 8.54 8.39
C ALA A 167 -8.31 7.58 7.51
N LEU A 168 -7.83 6.48 8.09
CA LEU A 168 -7.01 5.52 7.36
C LEU A 168 -7.82 4.72 6.34
N GLY A 169 -9.05 4.34 6.68
CA GLY A 169 -9.89 3.58 5.77
C GLY A 169 -10.29 4.39 4.54
N PHE A 170 -10.67 5.66 4.72
CA PHE A 170 -11.00 6.53 3.58
C PHE A 170 -9.79 6.93 2.74
N GLN A 171 -8.59 6.99 3.33
CA GLN A 171 -7.37 7.17 2.55
C GLN A 171 -7.16 6.03 1.54
N GLN A 172 -7.62 4.81 1.82
CA GLN A 172 -7.51 3.69 0.87
C GLN A 172 -8.47 3.80 -0.33
N LEU A 173 -9.49 4.68 -0.27
CA LEU A 173 -10.47 4.82 -1.34
C LEU A 173 -9.92 5.51 -2.59
N GLY A 174 -8.84 6.28 -2.50
CA GLY A 174 -8.29 6.99 -3.65
C GLY A 174 -7.76 6.06 -4.74
N ILE A 175 -7.18 4.91 -4.42
CA ILE A 175 -6.71 3.96 -5.45
C ILE A 175 -7.89 3.40 -6.27
N PRO A 176 -8.93 2.78 -5.67
CA PRO A 176 -10.11 2.35 -6.42
C PRO A 176 -10.79 3.49 -7.18
N LEU A 177 -10.87 4.68 -6.58
CA LEU A 177 -11.48 5.82 -7.23
C LEU A 177 -10.71 6.23 -8.49
N ALA A 178 -9.38 6.14 -8.47
CA ALA A 178 -8.57 6.39 -9.66
C ALA A 178 -8.90 5.41 -10.79
N TRP A 179 -9.04 4.11 -10.49
CA TRP A 179 -9.43 3.11 -11.50
C TRP A 179 -10.84 3.33 -12.06
N ILE A 180 -11.76 3.90 -11.28
CA ILE A 180 -13.13 4.22 -11.72
C ILE A 180 -13.13 5.43 -12.66
N ILE A 181 -12.39 6.48 -12.30
CA ILE A 181 -12.44 7.77 -13.01
C ILE A 181 -11.46 7.81 -14.19
N SER A 182 -10.31 7.12 -14.09
CA SER A 182 -9.23 7.22 -15.06
C SER A 182 -9.64 6.94 -16.51
N PRO A 183 -10.43 5.90 -16.83
CA PRO A 183 -10.87 5.65 -18.21
C PRO A 183 -11.61 6.82 -18.87
N SER A 184 -12.28 7.67 -18.07
CA SER A 184 -12.98 8.86 -18.57
C SER A 184 -12.11 10.10 -18.73
N LEU A 185 -10.87 10.05 -18.22
CA LEU A 185 -9.93 11.18 -18.19
C LEU A 185 -8.68 10.95 -19.06
N VAL A 186 -8.47 9.72 -19.53
CA VAL A 186 -7.29 9.35 -20.32
C VAL A 186 -7.74 9.00 -21.71
N ASP A 187 -7.31 9.81 -22.67
CA ASP A 187 -7.36 9.48 -24.09
C ASP A 187 -5.95 9.08 -24.57
N VAL A 188 -5.90 8.37 -25.70
CA VAL A 188 -4.63 7.92 -26.29
C VAL A 188 -3.77 9.14 -26.63
N ASN A 189 -2.56 9.21 -26.08
CA ASN A 189 -1.58 10.30 -26.22
C ASN A 189 -2.04 11.67 -25.67
N ASP A 190 -3.08 11.74 -24.83
CA ASP A 190 -3.46 12.97 -24.13
C ASP A 190 -3.63 12.73 -22.63
N TRP A 191 -2.57 13.02 -21.89
CA TRP A 191 -2.56 13.03 -20.42
C TRP A 191 -2.91 14.39 -19.82
N VAL A 192 -3.09 15.42 -20.65
CA VAL A 192 -3.30 16.78 -20.17
C VAL A 192 -4.57 16.85 -19.34
N VAL A 193 -5.64 16.16 -19.77
CA VAL A 193 -6.91 16.12 -19.03
C VAL A 193 -6.73 15.49 -17.64
N LEU A 194 -6.07 14.34 -17.54
CA LEU A 194 -5.80 13.68 -16.25
C LEU A 194 -4.96 14.56 -15.33
N TYR A 195 -3.84 15.11 -15.82
CA TYR A 195 -2.96 15.93 -14.99
C TYR A 195 -3.59 17.27 -14.62
N THR A 196 -4.39 17.88 -15.51
CA THR A 196 -5.15 19.11 -15.22
C THR A 196 -6.24 18.85 -14.19
N PHE A 197 -6.93 17.71 -14.26
CA PHE A 197 -7.88 17.28 -13.25
C PHE A 197 -7.21 17.12 -11.88
N GLU A 198 -6.07 16.43 -11.83
CA GLU A 198 -5.30 16.26 -10.60
C GLU A 198 -4.78 17.59 -10.03
N LEU A 199 -4.33 18.49 -10.91
CA LEU A 199 -3.89 19.85 -10.56
C LEU A 199 -5.05 20.65 -9.94
N GLY A 200 -6.23 20.62 -10.57
CA GLY A 200 -7.44 21.26 -10.04
C GLY A 200 -7.81 20.73 -8.66
N LEU A 201 -7.75 19.40 -8.49
CA LEU A 201 -7.99 18.74 -7.21
C LEU A 201 -7.02 19.19 -6.11
N ALA A 202 -5.73 19.31 -6.44
CA ALA A 202 -4.70 19.79 -5.51
C ALA A 202 -4.89 21.27 -5.14
N ILE A 203 -5.26 22.12 -6.08
CA ILE A 203 -5.59 23.53 -5.82
C ILE A 203 -6.82 23.64 -4.92
N CYS A 204 -7.86 22.83 -5.15
CA CYS A 204 -9.01 22.76 -4.25
C CYS A 204 -8.62 22.31 -2.84
N CYS A 205 -7.73 21.31 -2.70
CA CYS A 205 -7.18 20.90 -1.41
C CYS A 205 -6.46 22.06 -0.71
N LEU A 206 -5.61 22.80 -1.43
CA LEU A 206 -4.90 23.95 -0.89
C LEU A 206 -5.87 25.05 -0.44
N ALA A 207 -6.86 25.40 -1.28
CA ALA A 207 -7.87 26.39 -0.95
C ALA A 207 -8.62 26.01 0.35
N MET A 208 -9.10 24.76 0.45
CA MET A 208 -9.79 24.26 1.64
C MET A 208 -8.93 24.30 2.90
N VAL A 209 -7.67 23.85 2.81
CA VAL A 209 -6.73 23.81 3.94
C VAL A 209 -6.35 25.21 4.41
N VAL A 210 -6.19 26.16 3.49
CA VAL A 210 -5.90 27.56 3.81
C VAL A 210 -7.11 28.28 4.39
N SER A 211 -8.32 28.01 3.87
CA SER A 211 -9.58 28.60 4.37
C SER A 211 -9.92 28.13 5.79
N LEU A 212 -9.76 26.85 6.09
CA LEU A 212 -9.98 26.31 7.44
C LEU A 212 -8.72 25.64 7.98
N LYS A 213 -7.85 26.47 8.59
CA LYS A 213 -6.57 26.01 9.12
C LYS A 213 -6.75 25.15 10.37
N LEU A 214 -5.99 24.06 10.45
CA LEU A 214 -5.92 23.22 11.65
C LEU A 214 -5.52 24.03 12.90
N PRO A 215 -5.97 23.60 14.10
CA PRO A 215 -5.50 24.12 15.37
C PRO A 215 -3.97 24.13 15.48
N ARG A 216 -3.42 25.09 16.24
CA ARG A 216 -1.98 25.14 16.47
C ARG A 216 -1.51 23.84 17.16
N SER A 217 -0.32 23.38 16.80
CA SER A 217 0.35 22.22 17.40
C SER A 217 1.46 22.69 18.34
N LEU A 218 1.79 21.90 19.36
CA LEU A 218 2.99 22.15 20.18
C LEU A 218 4.24 21.97 19.31
N ARG A 219 5.14 22.96 19.33
CA ARG A 219 6.41 22.96 18.59
C ARG A 219 7.58 22.69 19.53
N ILE A 220 8.39 21.71 19.16
CA ILE A 220 9.58 21.33 19.92
C ILE A 220 10.78 21.26 18.95
N GLU A 221 11.97 21.58 19.44
CA GLU A 221 13.20 21.42 18.65
C GLU A 221 13.57 19.94 18.59
N VAL A 222 13.59 19.33 17.40
CA VAL A 222 13.80 17.87 17.23
C VAL A 222 14.87 17.54 16.18
N PHE A 223 15.18 18.45 15.26
CA PHE A 223 16.24 18.23 14.29
C PHE A 223 17.62 18.37 14.91
N GLU A 224 18.42 17.35 14.67
CA GLU A 224 19.85 17.39 14.93
C GLU A 224 20.60 17.10 13.64
N LYS A 225 21.80 17.68 13.46
CA LYS A 225 22.61 17.46 12.25
C LYS A 225 22.89 15.97 11.99
N GLN A 226 22.99 15.18 13.05
CA GLN A 226 23.20 13.73 12.98
C GLN A 226 22.03 12.97 12.35
N ASP A 227 20.80 13.52 12.38
CA ASP A 227 19.64 12.91 11.71
C ASP A 227 19.83 12.81 10.20
N PHE A 228 20.54 13.78 9.60
CA PHE A 228 20.80 13.78 8.16
C PHE A 228 21.72 12.61 7.77
N PHE A 229 22.69 12.27 8.63
CA PHE A 229 23.57 11.13 8.40
C PHE A 229 22.81 9.80 8.50
N THR A 230 21.96 9.65 9.52
CA THR A 230 21.05 8.49 9.64
C THR A 230 20.15 8.35 8.41
N PHE A 231 19.57 9.46 7.95
CA PHE A 231 18.74 9.47 6.76
C PHE A 231 19.52 9.10 5.50
N ALA A 232 20.72 9.66 5.32
CA ALA A 232 21.60 9.38 4.19
C ALA A 232 22.03 7.90 4.11
N LEU A 233 22.04 7.18 5.25
CA LEU A 233 22.27 5.74 5.30
C LEU A 233 20.98 4.94 5.06
N LEU A 234 19.93 5.23 5.82
CA LEU A 234 18.71 4.41 5.83
C LEU A 234 17.83 4.60 4.59
N ALA A 235 17.72 5.82 4.05
CA ALA A 235 16.87 6.08 2.90
C ALA A 235 17.35 5.33 1.63
N PRO A 236 18.64 5.38 1.24
CA PRO A 236 19.13 4.56 0.13
C PRO A 236 19.04 3.05 0.43
N GLY A 237 19.22 2.65 1.68
CA GLY A 237 19.04 1.26 2.10
C GLY A 237 17.62 0.74 1.85
N PHE A 238 16.60 1.46 2.31
CA PHE A 238 15.20 1.13 2.06
C PHE A 238 14.85 1.22 0.57
N ALA A 239 15.41 2.19 -0.14
CA ALA A 239 15.22 2.36 -1.57
C ALA A 239 15.74 1.13 -2.35
N LEU A 240 16.95 0.65 -2.05
CA LEU A 240 17.52 -0.55 -2.66
C LEU A 240 16.70 -1.81 -2.37
N LEU A 241 16.20 -1.97 -1.14
CA LEU A 241 15.30 -3.10 -0.83
C LEU A 241 14.00 -3.04 -1.65
N CYS A 242 13.40 -1.86 -1.80
CA CYS A 242 12.21 -1.70 -2.64
C CYS A 242 12.51 -2.06 -4.10
N ILE A 243 13.66 -1.64 -4.64
CA ILE A 243 14.09 -1.96 -6.01
C ILE A 243 14.17 -3.48 -6.17
N VAL A 244 14.90 -4.17 -5.28
CA VAL A 244 15.09 -5.62 -5.39
C VAL A 244 13.76 -6.37 -5.31
N LEU A 245 12.85 -5.96 -4.42
CA LEU A 245 11.53 -6.56 -4.32
C LEU A 245 10.65 -6.26 -5.55
N SER A 246 10.73 -5.05 -6.11
CA SER A 246 9.95 -4.69 -7.29
C SER A 246 10.44 -5.36 -8.57
N GLN A 247 11.76 -5.41 -8.77
CA GLN A 247 12.39 -5.91 -10.00
C GLN A 247 12.70 -7.41 -9.97
N GLY A 248 12.87 -8.02 -8.80
CA GLY A 248 13.38 -9.38 -8.66
C GLY A 248 12.55 -10.46 -9.38
N HIS A 249 11.22 -10.36 -9.31
CA HIS A 249 10.33 -11.30 -10.01
C HIS A 249 10.22 -11.03 -11.53
N ILE A 250 10.59 -9.84 -12.00
CA ILE A 250 10.50 -9.45 -13.43
C ILE A 250 11.78 -9.84 -14.15
N LEU A 251 12.93 -9.47 -13.56
CA LEU A 251 14.26 -9.76 -14.10
C LEU A 251 14.74 -11.17 -13.78
N TRP A 252 13.97 -11.93 -13.01
CA TRP A 252 14.34 -13.20 -12.39
C TRP A 252 15.51 -13.07 -11.40
N TRP A 253 15.24 -13.41 -10.13
CA TRP A 253 16.07 -13.11 -8.96
C TRP A 253 17.58 -13.36 -9.11
N PHE A 254 17.94 -14.44 -9.80
CA PHE A 254 19.33 -14.90 -9.93
C PHE A 254 19.96 -14.60 -11.29
N GLU A 255 19.17 -14.16 -12.27
CA GLU A 255 19.68 -13.90 -13.63
C GLU A 255 20.57 -12.67 -13.64
N VAL A 256 20.16 -11.63 -12.91
CA VAL A 256 20.79 -10.33 -12.98
C VAL A 256 21.61 -10.01 -11.72
N LYS A 257 22.94 -10.07 -11.86
CA LYS A 257 23.91 -9.91 -10.76
C LYS A 257 23.78 -8.59 -9.99
N TRP A 258 23.38 -7.49 -10.65
CA TRP A 258 23.25 -6.19 -9.98
C TRP A 258 22.17 -6.19 -8.90
N LEU A 259 21.12 -7.02 -9.02
CA LEU A 259 20.12 -7.18 -7.96
C LEU A 259 20.74 -7.73 -6.68
N GLY A 260 21.67 -8.69 -6.81
CA GLY A 260 22.43 -9.22 -5.69
C GLY A 260 23.29 -8.15 -5.00
N TYR A 261 24.02 -7.35 -5.79
CA TYR A 261 24.81 -6.23 -5.24
C TYR A 261 23.92 -5.15 -4.60
N ALA A 262 22.78 -4.84 -5.20
CA ALA A 262 21.80 -3.91 -4.64
C ALA A 262 21.23 -4.41 -3.30
N LEU A 263 20.96 -5.71 -3.19
CA LEU A 263 20.49 -6.33 -1.95
C LEU A 263 21.56 -6.26 -0.85
N ILE A 264 22.81 -6.62 -1.18
CA ILE A 264 23.96 -6.54 -0.24
C ILE A 264 24.17 -5.10 0.21
N ALA A 265 24.18 -4.13 -0.72
CA ALA A 265 24.34 -2.72 -0.40
C ALA A 265 23.17 -2.20 0.45
N GLY A 266 21.93 -2.57 0.11
CA GLY A 266 20.73 -2.18 0.85
C GLY A 266 20.75 -2.67 2.30
N PHE A 267 21.02 -3.96 2.51
CA PHE A 267 21.16 -4.52 3.86
C PHE A 267 22.34 -3.91 4.61
N SER A 268 23.49 -3.73 3.97
CA SER A 268 24.66 -3.13 4.60
C SER A 268 24.38 -1.72 5.09
N LEU A 269 23.74 -0.88 4.27
CA LEU A 269 23.36 0.49 4.63
C LEU A 269 22.35 0.53 5.78
N ILE A 270 21.37 -0.37 5.80
CA ILE A 270 20.40 -0.48 6.90
C ILE A 270 21.10 -0.92 8.18
N ILE A 271 21.96 -1.94 8.14
CA ILE A 271 22.70 -2.41 9.31
C ILE A 271 23.62 -1.32 9.85
N ILE A 272 24.37 -0.63 8.98
CA ILE A 272 25.25 0.48 9.37
C ILE A 272 24.42 1.62 9.99
N GLY A 273 23.31 2.02 9.36
CA GLY A 273 22.43 3.07 9.87
C GLY A 273 21.80 2.72 11.22
N LEU A 274 21.31 1.48 11.39
CA LEU A 274 20.77 1.03 12.68
C LEU A 274 21.84 0.91 13.75
N THR A 275 23.06 0.48 13.39
CA THR A 275 24.18 0.41 14.33
C THR A 275 24.59 1.80 14.79
N TYR A 276 24.67 2.76 13.87
CA TYR A 276 24.93 4.17 14.18
C TYR A 276 23.86 4.70 15.16
N GLU A 277 22.58 4.45 14.91
CA GLU A 277 21.51 4.88 15.84
C GLU A 277 21.47 4.14 17.16
N HIS A 278 22.06 2.94 17.25
CA HIS A 278 22.17 2.27 18.54
C HIS A 278 23.10 3.01 19.52
N TYR A 279 24.14 3.65 19.01
CA TYR A 279 25.13 4.37 19.81
C TYR A 279 24.85 5.87 19.95
N ARG A 280 23.84 6.38 19.25
CA ARG A 280 23.47 7.79 19.32
C ARG A 280 22.75 8.13 20.62
N VAL A 281 23.05 9.30 21.19
CA VAL A 281 22.43 9.79 22.43
C VAL A 281 20.93 10.07 22.24
N ASN A 282 20.57 10.72 21.12
CA ASN A 282 19.20 11.04 20.74
C ASN A 282 18.82 10.33 19.43
N PRO A 283 18.55 9.01 19.48
CA PRO A 283 18.33 8.23 18.27
C PRO A 283 17.02 8.61 17.57
N LEU A 284 17.03 8.66 16.23
CA LEU A 284 15.81 8.83 15.44
C LEU A 284 14.96 7.55 15.46
N ILE A 285 15.63 6.39 15.37
CA ILE A 285 15.04 5.06 15.48
C ILE A 285 15.52 4.38 16.76
N ILE A 286 14.60 4.07 17.67
CA ILE A 286 14.92 3.45 18.96
C ILE A 286 15.12 1.94 18.75
N THR A 287 16.35 1.56 18.42
CA THR A 287 16.73 0.18 18.06
C THR A 287 16.47 -0.84 19.18
N ARG A 288 16.66 -0.44 20.45
CA ARG A 288 16.33 -1.28 21.62
C ARG A 288 14.86 -1.67 21.65
N TRP A 289 13.98 -0.75 21.24
CA TRP A 289 12.55 -1.03 21.17
C TRP A 289 12.21 -1.89 19.95
N LEU A 290 12.89 -1.66 18.82
CA LEU A 290 12.73 -2.44 17.60
C LEU A 290 12.93 -3.94 17.82
N GLY A 291 13.95 -4.30 18.62
CA GLY A 291 14.25 -5.69 19.00
C GLY A 291 13.33 -6.30 20.07
N SER A 292 12.37 -5.54 20.62
CA SER A 292 11.49 -6.07 21.66
C SER A 292 10.46 -7.05 21.08
N ALA A 293 10.13 -8.10 21.85
CA ALA A 293 9.19 -9.14 21.40
C ALA A 293 7.82 -8.57 20.97
N SER A 294 7.35 -7.51 21.62
CA SER A 294 6.10 -6.83 21.24
C SER A 294 6.17 -6.19 19.85
N THR A 295 7.29 -5.51 19.56
CA THR A 295 7.50 -4.85 18.26
C THR A 295 7.68 -5.88 17.15
N LEU A 296 8.44 -6.94 17.40
CA LEU A 296 8.63 -8.03 16.43
C LEU A 296 7.31 -8.75 16.10
N LYS A 297 6.46 -9.02 17.11
CA LYS A 297 5.11 -9.56 16.89
C LYS A 297 4.24 -8.62 16.06
N PHE A 298 4.31 -7.32 16.34
CA PHE A 298 3.59 -6.31 15.55
C PHE A 298 4.07 -6.27 14.10
N VAL A 299 5.38 -6.24 13.87
CA VAL A 299 5.99 -6.26 12.52
C VAL A 299 5.56 -7.49 11.74
N PHE A 300 5.67 -8.67 12.35
CA PHE A 300 5.25 -9.92 11.72
C PHE A 300 3.75 -9.90 11.38
N GLY A 301 2.89 -9.54 12.33
CA GLY A 301 1.44 -9.47 12.10
C GLY A 301 1.06 -8.43 11.02
N ALA A 302 1.69 -7.26 11.04
CA ALA A 302 1.47 -6.20 10.05
C ALA A 302 1.91 -6.63 8.64
N LEU A 303 3.10 -7.23 8.51
CA LEU A 303 3.60 -7.77 7.24
C LEU A 303 2.73 -8.92 6.73
N ALA A 304 2.35 -9.86 7.61
CA ALA A 304 1.56 -11.02 7.22
C ALA A 304 0.15 -10.64 6.75
N ILE A 305 -0.55 -9.76 7.47
CA ILE A 305 -1.85 -9.25 7.01
C ILE A 305 -1.68 -8.47 5.69
N ARG A 306 -0.64 -7.65 5.58
CA ARG A 306 -0.41 -6.88 4.35
C ARG A 306 -0.11 -7.77 3.14
N LEU A 307 0.60 -8.88 3.35
CA LEU A 307 0.85 -9.93 2.36
C LEU A 307 -0.46 -10.63 1.96
N LEU A 308 -1.34 -10.96 2.91
CA LEU A 308 -2.66 -11.54 2.58
C LEU A 308 -3.51 -10.61 1.72
N MET A 309 -3.42 -9.30 1.96
CA MET A 309 -4.10 -8.28 1.16
C MET A 309 -3.52 -8.14 -0.26
N SER A 310 -2.36 -8.72 -0.55
CA SER A 310 -1.81 -8.74 -1.91
C SER A 310 -2.63 -9.63 -2.86
N GLU A 311 -3.52 -10.48 -2.37
CA GLU A 311 -4.51 -11.19 -3.20
C GLU A 311 -5.33 -10.21 -4.06
N GLN A 312 -5.81 -9.12 -3.45
CA GLN A 312 -6.60 -8.10 -4.13
C GLN A 312 -5.82 -7.45 -5.28
N SER A 313 -4.57 -7.05 -5.01
CA SER A 313 -3.75 -6.28 -5.95
C SER A 313 -3.02 -7.14 -6.99
N TYR A 314 -2.72 -8.40 -6.65
CA TYR A 314 -1.97 -9.32 -7.50
C TYR A 314 -2.86 -10.41 -8.08
N ALA A 315 -3.47 -11.27 -7.26
CA ALA A 315 -4.16 -12.47 -7.74
C ALA A 315 -5.33 -12.14 -8.67
N ALA A 316 -6.33 -11.39 -8.21
CA ALA A 316 -7.50 -11.06 -9.04
C ALA A 316 -7.15 -10.12 -10.21
N VAL A 317 -6.47 -9.01 -9.92
CA VAL A 317 -6.19 -7.97 -10.92
C VAL A 317 -5.19 -8.43 -11.98
N ASN A 318 -4.08 -9.08 -11.60
CA ASN A 318 -3.12 -9.56 -12.60
C ASN A 318 -3.62 -10.77 -13.35
N PHE A 319 -4.44 -11.65 -12.74
CA PHE A 319 -5.13 -12.70 -13.49
C PHE A 319 -5.97 -12.10 -14.62
N LEU A 320 -6.84 -11.13 -14.29
CA LEU A 320 -7.71 -10.48 -15.27
C LEU A 320 -6.90 -9.76 -16.36
N LYS A 321 -5.83 -9.05 -15.99
CA LYS A 321 -4.90 -8.45 -16.98
C LYS A 321 -4.25 -9.50 -17.88
N THR A 322 -3.83 -10.64 -17.31
CA THR A 322 -3.24 -11.76 -18.07
C THR A 322 -4.26 -12.36 -19.05
N MET A 323 -5.55 -12.36 -18.69
CA MET A 323 -6.64 -12.76 -19.58
C MET A 323 -7.00 -11.71 -20.64
N GLY A 324 -6.26 -10.60 -20.72
CA GLY A 324 -6.41 -9.55 -21.74
C GLY A 324 -7.37 -8.42 -21.33
N MET A 325 -7.71 -8.28 -20.06
CA MET A 325 -8.61 -7.20 -19.61
C MET A 325 -7.91 -5.85 -19.54
N GLY A 326 -8.58 -4.84 -20.10
CA GLY A 326 -8.13 -3.44 -20.06
C GLY A 326 -8.72 -2.64 -18.89
N PRO A 327 -8.16 -1.43 -18.59
CA PRO A 327 -8.65 -0.53 -17.55
C PRO A 327 -10.16 -0.25 -17.58
N ASP A 328 -10.76 -0.13 -18.77
CA ASP A 328 -12.19 0.16 -18.95
C ASP A 328 -13.08 -0.92 -18.34
N GLN A 329 -12.65 -2.19 -18.41
CA GLN A 329 -13.38 -3.34 -17.88
C GLN A 329 -13.25 -3.46 -16.36
N PHE A 330 -12.31 -2.74 -15.75
CA PHE A 330 -12.08 -2.75 -14.31
C PHE A 330 -12.96 -1.73 -13.54
N VAL A 331 -13.64 -0.80 -14.22
CA VAL A 331 -14.45 0.26 -13.58
C VAL A 331 -15.48 -0.31 -12.60
N THR A 332 -16.25 -1.32 -13.03
CA THR A 332 -17.27 -1.94 -12.17
C THR A 332 -16.64 -2.73 -11.03
N LEU A 333 -15.52 -3.43 -11.27
CA LEU A 333 -14.79 -4.16 -10.22
C LEU A 333 -14.29 -3.21 -9.14
N TYR A 334 -13.66 -2.10 -9.52
CA TYR A 334 -13.16 -1.13 -8.55
C TYR A 334 -14.28 -0.34 -7.88
N SER A 335 -15.45 -0.19 -8.51
CA SER A 335 -16.65 0.34 -7.86
C SER A 335 -17.11 -0.57 -6.71
N VAL A 336 -17.11 -1.88 -6.93
CA VAL A 336 -17.44 -2.87 -5.90
C VAL A 336 -16.38 -2.88 -4.78
N ILE A 337 -15.09 -2.83 -5.13
CA ILE A 337 -13.99 -2.72 -4.15
C ILE A 337 -14.12 -1.42 -3.34
N PHE A 338 -14.42 -0.30 -3.98
CA PHE A 338 -14.61 1.01 -3.33
C PHE A 338 -15.73 0.94 -2.29
N LEU A 339 -16.88 0.36 -2.65
CA LEU A 339 -17.99 0.15 -1.72
C LEU A 339 -17.63 -0.81 -0.58
N GLY A 340 -16.85 -1.87 -0.87
CA GLY A 340 -16.31 -2.77 0.13
C GLY A 340 -15.45 -2.04 1.15
N ILE A 341 -14.44 -1.29 0.70
CA ILE A 341 -13.55 -0.51 1.58
C ILE A 341 -14.31 0.53 2.38
N ALA A 342 -15.24 1.26 1.75
CA ALA A 342 -16.02 2.29 2.43
C ALA A 342 -16.91 1.67 3.53
N SER A 343 -17.63 0.60 3.21
CA SER A 343 -18.51 -0.09 4.16
C SER A 343 -17.73 -0.77 5.29
N GLY A 344 -16.61 -1.42 5.01
CA GLY A 344 -15.72 -2.02 6.03
C GLY A 344 -15.10 -0.98 6.97
N THR A 345 -14.70 0.17 6.43
CA THR A 345 -14.18 1.31 7.19
C THR A 345 -15.24 1.86 8.14
N ILE A 346 -16.45 2.12 7.64
CA ILE A 346 -17.57 2.63 8.43
C ILE A 346 -17.97 1.60 9.50
N PHE A 347 -18.06 0.32 9.14
CA PHE A 347 -18.38 -0.76 10.07
C PHE A 347 -17.37 -0.84 11.21
N SER A 348 -16.07 -0.79 10.90
CA SER A 348 -15.00 -0.81 11.90
C SER A 348 -15.08 0.41 12.83
N ALA A 349 -15.34 1.61 12.28
CA ALA A 349 -15.50 2.84 13.05
C ALA A 349 -16.71 2.83 13.98
N LEU A 350 -17.86 2.32 13.52
CA LEU A 350 -19.09 2.24 14.31
C LEU A 350 -18.97 1.17 15.42
N THR A 351 -18.39 0.02 15.10
CA THR A 351 -18.22 -1.12 16.02
C THR A 351 -17.03 -0.95 16.97
N PHE A 352 -16.27 0.14 16.82
CA PHE A 352 -15.08 0.42 17.62
C PHE A 352 -15.34 0.37 19.12
N LYS A 353 -14.64 -0.55 19.78
CA LYS A 353 -14.41 -0.62 21.23
C LYS A 353 -12.98 -1.10 21.46
N ARG A 354 -12.33 -0.62 22.52
CA ARG A 354 -10.92 -0.95 22.80
C ARG A 354 -10.70 -2.45 22.95
N GLU A 355 -11.67 -3.18 23.51
CA GLU A 355 -11.61 -4.65 23.69
C GLU A 355 -11.85 -5.42 22.39
N ARG A 356 -12.40 -4.78 21.36
CA ARG A 356 -12.78 -5.42 20.08
C ARG A 356 -11.74 -5.23 18.96
N ILE A 357 -10.66 -4.50 19.20
CA ILE A 357 -9.58 -4.28 18.22
C ILE A 357 -9.06 -5.60 17.65
N SER A 358 -8.76 -6.58 18.51
CA SER A 358 -8.27 -7.90 18.06
C SER A 358 -9.30 -8.67 17.24
N TRP A 359 -10.60 -8.49 17.51
CA TRP A 359 -11.67 -9.14 16.75
C TRP A 359 -11.80 -8.58 15.34
N HIS A 360 -11.58 -7.28 15.13
CA HIS A 360 -11.55 -6.70 13.79
C HIS A 360 -10.38 -7.24 12.95
N LEU A 361 -9.20 -7.42 13.56
CA LEU A 361 -8.04 -8.00 12.87
C LEU A 361 -8.29 -9.47 12.49
N VAL A 362 -8.77 -10.29 13.43
CA VAL A 362 -9.10 -11.70 13.16
C VAL A 362 -10.23 -11.82 12.14
N GLY A 363 -11.27 -11.00 12.27
CA GLY A 363 -12.39 -10.96 11.33
C GLY A 363 -11.93 -10.62 9.91
N ALA A 364 -10.98 -9.69 9.74
CA ALA A 364 -10.44 -9.36 8.43
C ALA A 364 -9.74 -10.57 7.79
N VAL A 365 -8.97 -11.34 8.57
CA VAL A 365 -8.33 -12.57 8.06
C VAL A 365 -9.37 -13.64 7.68
N ILE A 366 -10.45 -13.79 8.45
CA ILE A 366 -11.56 -14.71 8.11
C ILE A 366 -12.22 -14.30 6.80
N LEU A 367 -12.49 -13.01 6.61
CA LEU A 367 -13.09 -12.49 5.38
C LEU A 367 -12.20 -12.76 4.16
N VAL A 368 -10.89 -12.57 4.28
CA VAL A 368 -9.93 -12.93 3.22
C VAL A 368 -9.96 -14.43 2.92
N LEU A 369 -10.00 -15.27 3.95
CA LEU A 369 -10.09 -16.72 3.77
C LEU A 369 -11.36 -17.12 3.02
N ILE A 370 -12.50 -16.48 3.35
CA ILE A 370 -13.77 -16.69 2.63
C ILE A 370 -13.64 -16.25 1.17
N ALA A 371 -13.01 -15.11 0.90
CA ALA A 371 -12.79 -14.63 -0.47
C ALA A 371 -11.92 -15.60 -1.28
N CYS A 372 -10.81 -16.10 -0.71
CA CYS A 372 -9.98 -17.11 -1.38
C CYS A 372 -10.76 -18.41 -1.67
N ALA A 373 -11.69 -18.81 -0.79
CA ALA A 373 -12.54 -19.98 -1.04
C ALA A 373 -13.53 -19.75 -2.18
N LEU A 374 -14.04 -18.53 -2.36
CA LEU A 374 -14.92 -18.17 -3.48
C LEU A 374 -14.17 -18.19 -4.82
N ASP A 375 -12.87 -17.85 -4.82
CA ASP A 375 -12.07 -17.72 -6.04
C ASP A 375 -11.26 -18.99 -6.40
N TYR A 376 -11.43 -20.11 -5.68
CA TYR A 376 -10.62 -21.32 -5.82
C TYR A 376 -10.72 -22.03 -7.19
N HIS A 377 -11.76 -21.73 -7.99
CA HIS A 377 -12.03 -22.40 -9.26
C HIS A 377 -12.03 -21.41 -10.44
N LEU A 378 -10.85 -20.90 -10.78
CA LEU A 378 -10.67 -20.06 -11.97
C LEU A 378 -10.63 -20.89 -13.26
N THR A 379 -11.23 -20.31 -14.30
CA THR A 379 -11.19 -20.77 -15.70
C THR A 379 -10.76 -19.61 -16.61
N SER A 380 -10.38 -19.88 -17.86
CA SER A 380 -10.04 -18.83 -18.86
C SER A 380 -11.20 -17.85 -19.15
N ASP A 381 -12.42 -18.27 -18.85
CA ASP A 381 -13.64 -17.51 -19.14
C ASP A 381 -14.02 -16.56 -18.00
N VAL A 382 -13.29 -16.57 -16.90
CA VAL A 382 -13.51 -15.66 -15.78
C VAL A 382 -13.36 -14.20 -16.22
N ARG A 383 -14.32 -13.38 -15.78
CA ARG A 383 -14.42 -11.94 -16.05
C ARG A 383 -14.46 -11.17 -14.71
N PRO A 384 -14.31 -9.83 -14.71
CA PRO A 384 -14.38 -9.04 -13.49
C PRO A 384 -15.64 -9.31 -12.65
N GLU A 385 -16.76 -9.60 -13.30
CA GLU A 385 -18.05 -9.93 -12.67
C GLU A 385 -17.99 -11.13 -11.72
N ASN A 386 -17.19 -12.15 -12.04
CA ASN A 386 -17.02 -13.32 -11.19
C ASN A 386 -16.34 -12.97 -9.87
N PHE A 387 -15.50 -11.93 -9.86
CA PHE A 387 -14.76 -11.47 -8.70
C PHE A 387 -15.52 -10.45 -7.84
N TYR A 388 -16.72 -10.00 -8.21
CA TYR A 388 -17.41 -8.94 -7.46
C TYR A 388 -17.65 -9.33 -6.00
N ARG A 389 -18.07 -10.57 -5.72
CA ARG A 389 -18.36 -11.02 -4.35
C ARG A 389 -17.09 -11.12 -3.50
N SER A 390 -16.07 -11.80 -4.01
CA SER A 390 -14.79 -11.97 -3.32
C SER A 390 -14.09 -10.63 -3.10
N GLN A 391 -14.01 -9.80 -4.13
CA GLN A 391 -13.32 -8.50 -4.04
C GLN A 391 -14.09 -7.47 -3.22
N PHE A 392 -15.43 -7.56 -3.12
CA PHE A 392 -16.18 -6.80 -2.11
C PHE A 392 -15.78 -7.20 -0.69
N ILE A 393 -15.70 -8.52 -0.41
CA ILE A 393 -15.32 -9.06 0.90
C ILE A 393 -13.89 -8.67 1.27
N VAL A 394 -12.95 -8.76 0.31
CA VAL A 394 -11.56 -8.33 0.51
C VAL A 394 -11.46 -6.83 0.70
N GLY A 395 -12.22 -6.03 -0.07
CA GLY A 395 -12.35 -4.59 0.14
C GLY A 395 -12.87 -4.26 1.55
N PHE A 396 -13.90 -4.97 2.02
CA PHE A 396 -14.43 -4.83 3.37
C PHE A 396 -13.39 -5.18 4.43
N ALA A 397 -12.65 -6.28 4.25
CA ALA A 397 -11.55 -6.68 5.11
C ALA A 397 -10.45 -5.59 5.15
N SER A 398 -10.11 -5.02 3.98
CA SER A 398 -9.14 -3.95 3.81
C SER A 398 -9.52 -2.69 4.60
N GLY A 399 -10.77 -2.24 4.50
CA GLY A 399 -11.29 -1.14 5.31
C GLY A 399 -11.34 -1.45 6.81
N MET A 400 -11.60 -2.71 7.17
CA MET A 400 -11.72 -3.13 8.56
C MET A 400 -10.38 -3.24 9.29
N PHE A 401 -9.28 -3.61 8.63
CA PHE A 401 -8.00 -3.94 9.32
C PHE A 401 -7.09 -2.74 9.62
N ILE A 402 -6.98 -1.76 8.72
CA ILE A 402 -5.88 -0.78 8.75
C ILE A 402 -5.93 0.11 9.99
N GLY A 403 -7.14 0.53 10.36
CA GLY A 403 -7.39 1.32 11.57
C GLY A 403 -6.98 0.56 12.84
N PRO A 404 -7.55 -0.64 13.11
CA PRO A 404 -7.18 -1.43 14.28
C PRO A 404 -5.68 -1.70 14.37
N LEU A 405 -5.04 -2.01 13.24
CA LEU A 405 -3.61 -2.24 13.18
C LEU A 405 -2.83 -1.00 13.65
N LEU A 406 -3.14 0.19 13.13
CA LEU A 406 -2.49 1.42 13.59
C LEU A 406 -2.74 1.67 15.09
N LEU A 407 -3.98 1.51 15.57
CA LEU A 407 -4.30 1.74 16.98
C LEU A 407 -3.56 0.79 17.93
N THR A 408 -3.38 -0.48 17.56
CA THR A 408 -2.60 -1.42 18.40
C THR A 408 -1.17 -0.93 18.59
N GLY A 409 -0.51 -0.50 17.51
CA GLY A 409 0.84 0.04 17.58
C GLY A 409 0.90 1.39 18.28
N PHE A 410 -0.04 2.29 18.00
CA PHE A 410 -0.12 3.61 18.61
C PHE A 410 -0.27 3.54 20.14
N ILE A 411 -1.15 2.65 20.65
CA ILE A 411 -1.31 2.43 22.09
C ILE A 411 -0.01 1.90 22.71
N SER A 412 0.67 0.96 22.04
CA SER A 412 1.95 0.43 22.52
C SER A 412 3.04 1.51 22.63
N VAL A 413 2.99 2.53 21.79
CA VAL A 413 3.98 3.62 21.75
C VAL A 413 3.69 4.66 22.81
N LEU A 414 2.42 5.04 22.99
CA LEU A 414 2.02 6.01 24.01
C LEU A 414 2.42 5.57 25.43
N GLN A 415 2.47 4.26 25.69
CA GLN A 415 2.96 3.72 26.96
C GLN A 415 4.47 3.90 27.18
N LYS A 416 5.25 4.11 26.11
CA LYS A 416 6.72 4.27 26.17
C LYS A 416 7.19 5.71 26.05
N GLY A 417 6.35 6.57 25.47
CA GLY A 417 6.56 8.02 25.39
C GLY A 417 6.66 8.56 23.95
N PRO A 418 6.53 9.89 23.78
CA PRO A 418 6.42 10.51 22.45
C PRO A 418 7.63 10.31 21.52
N SER A 419 8.82 10.08 22.08
CA SER A 419 10.06 9.83 21.32
C SER A 419 9.99 8.58 20.46
N HIS A 420 9.19 7.59 20.85
CA HIS A 420 9.04 6.32 20.13
C HIS A 420 8.10 6.43 18.92
N MET A 421 7.41 7.56 18.75
CA MET A 421 6.43 7.75 17.68
C MET A 421 7.08 7.81 16.29
N VAL A 422 8.26 8.45 16.17
CA VAL A 422 9.01 8.45 14.89
C VAL A 422 9.31 7.01 14.48
N THR A 423 9.87 6.22 15.41
CA THR A 423 10.18 4.80 15.17
C THR A 423 8.94 4.02 14.75
N PHE A 424 7.80 4.25 15.41
CA PHE A 424 6.56 3.57 15.06
C PHE A 424 6.01 3.95 13.68
N VAL A 425 6.00 5.24 13.33
CA VAL A 425 5.51 5.68 12.01
C VAL A 425 6.38 5.11 10.89
N VAL A 426 7.70 5.13 11.08
CA VAL A 426 8.65 4.52 10.13
C VAL A 426 8.43 3.01 10.04
N LEU A 427 8.30 2.32 11.18
CA LEU A 427 8.03 0.89 11.25
C LEU A 427 6.72 0.53 10.54
N PHE A 428 5.64 1.24 10.85
CA PHE A 428 4.33 1.01 10.28
C PHE A 428 4.37 1.22 8.77
N SER A 429 4.88 2.36 8.30
CA SER A 429 5.04 2.64 6.87
C SER A 429 5.88 1.58 6.16
N ALA A 430 7.03 1.20 6.73
CA ALA A 430 7.88 0.14 6.20
C ALA A 430 7.14 -1.21 6.11
N THR A 431 6.40 -1.62 7.15
CA THR A 431 5.61 -2.86 7.11
C THR A 431 4.50 -2.83 6.06
N GLN A 432 3.83 -1.68 5.85
CA GLN A 432 2.78 -1.55 4.84
C GLN A 432 3.35 -1.57 3.41
N SER A 433 4.47 -0.90 3.18
CA SER A 433 5.09 -0.83 1.85
C SER A 433 5.85 -2.11 1.50
N PHE A 434 6.73 -2.59 2.38
CA PHE A 434 7.44 -3.85 2.15
C PHE A 434 6.48 -5.04 2.15
N GLY A 435 5.46 -5.06 3.01
CA GLY A 435 4.46 -6.14 2.99
C GLY A 435 3.74 -6.23 1.64
N GLY A 436 3.42 -5.08 1.03
CA GLY A 436 2.82 -5.04 -0.31
C GLY A 436 3.78 -5.51 -1.40
N LEU A 437 5.03 -5.04 -1.39
CA LEU A 437 6.06 -5.43 -2.37
C LEU A 437 6.46 -6.91 -2.24
N ILE A 438 6.64 -7.40 -1.01
CA ILE A 438 6.92 -8.81 -0.72
C ILE A 438 5.75 -9.66 -1.19
N GLY A 439 4.50 -9.31 -0.85
CA GLY A 439 3.34 -10.08 -1.30
C GLY A 439 3.25 -10.15 -2.83
N ASN A 440 3.43 -9.02 -3.52
CA ASN A 440 3.39 -8.96 -4.98
C ASN A 440 4.50 -9.82 -5.62
N SER A 441 5.75 -9.64 -5.18
CA SER A 441 6.90 -10.36 -5.72
C SER A 441 6.90 -11.85 -5.39
N PHE A 442 6.47 -12.23 -4.18
CA PHE A 442 6.34 -13.61 -3.74
C PHE A 442 5.29 -14.36 -4.58
N PHE A 443 4.06 -13.84 -4.63
CA PHE A 443 2.99 -14.48 -5.40
C PHE A 443 3.31 -14.50 -6.88
N SER A 444 3.97 -13.46 -7.42
CA SER A 444 4.41 -13.49 -8.81
C SER A 444 5.48 -14.52 -9.11
N THR A 445 6.46 -14.68 -8.22
CA THR A 445 7.50 -15.69 -8.40
C THR A 445 6.88 -17.09 -8.35
N TYR A 446 5.98 -17.32 -7.38
CA TYR A 446 5.27 -18.58 -7.26
C TYR A 446 4.41 -18.87 -8.51
N GLN A 447 3.65 -17.87 -8.98
CA GLN A 447 2.82 -17.96 -10.18
C GLN A 447 3.66 -18.32 -11.42
N GLN A 448 4.80 -17.67 -11.63
CA GLN A 448 5.67 -17.95 -12.77
C GLN A 448 6.24 -19.37 -12.74
N LEU A 449 6.71 -19.82 -11.57
CA LEU A 449 7.21 -21.20 -11.38
C LEU A 449 6.12 -22.23 -11.67
N ARG A 450 4.93 -22.07 -11.10
CA ARG A 450 3.80 -22.97 -11.33
C ARG A 450 3.35 -22.96 -12.79
N THR A 451 3.37 -21.80 -13.45
CA THR A 451 3.06 -21.70 -14.88
C THR A 451 4.01 -22.55 -15.73
N GLN A 452 5.33 -22.51 -15.47
CA GLN A 452 6.28 -23.32 -16.23
C GLN A 452 6.06 -24.82 -16.00
N ASN A 453 5.78 -25.22 -14.77
CA ASN A 453 5.49 -26.63 -14.44
C ASN A 453 4.24 -27.12 -15.17
N TYR A 454 3.13 -26.38 -15.09
CA TYR A 454 1.89 -26.75 -15.77
C TYR A 454 2.01 -26.70 -17.29
N ARG A 455 2.80 -25.77 -17.82
CA ARG A 455 3.10 -25.73 -19.25
C ARG A 455 3.83 -27.00 -19.69
N ALA A 456 4.84 -27.45 -18.94
CA ALA A 456 5.57 -28.67 -19.25
C ALA A 456 4.66 -29.91 -19.17
N GLU A 457 3.79 -29.98 -18.16
CA GLU A 457 2.79 -31.04 -18.01
C GLU A 457 1.82 -31.08 -19.20
N ILE A 458 1.19 -29.95 -19.55
CA ILE A 458 0.26 -29.87 -20.68
C ILE A 458 0.95 -30.23 -22.00
N VAL A 459 2.18 -29.75 -22.23
CA VAL A 459 2.93 -30.10 -23.46
C VAL A 459 3.28 -31.59 -23.51
N SER A 460 3.61 -32.20 -22.37
CA SER A 460 3.89 -33.65 -22.30
C SER A 460 2.65 -34.50 -22.61
N ASP A 461 1.47 -34.02 -22.25
CA ASP A 461 0.20 -34.70 -22.53
C ASP A 461 -0.28 -34.50 -23.98
N LEU A 462 0.21 -33.47 -24.67
CA LEU A 462 -0.09 -33.19 -26.07
C LEU A 462 0.73 -34.07 -27.01
N SER A 463 0.28 -35.32 -27.21
CA SER A 463 0.88 -36.19 -28.22
C SER A 463 0.66 -35.64 -29.64
N PRO A 464 1.73 -35.47 -30.46
CA PRO A 464 1.59 -35.01 -31.85
C PRO A 464 0.77 -35.96 -32.73
N THR A 465 0.60 -37.21 -32.31
CA THR A 465 -0.18 -38.22 -33.03
C THR A 465 -1.62 -38.33 -32.54
N ASP A 466 -2.02 -37.57 -31.51
CA ASP A 466 -3.40 -37.55 -31.06
C ASP A 466 -4.30 -36.92 -32.14
N PRO A 467 -5.34 -37.64 -32.63
CA PRO A 467 -6.28 -37.11 -33.61
C PRO A 467 -6.88 -35.76 -33.24
N LEU A 468 -7.13 -35.48 -31.95
CA LEU A 468 -7.67 -34.20 -31.49
C LEU A 468 -6.68 -33.05 -31.65
N VAL A 469 -5.39 -33.31 -31.40
CA VAL A 469 -4.32 -32.33 -31.58
C VAL A 469 -4.13 -32.03 -33.06
N VAL A 470 -4.09 -33.07 -33.91
CA VAL A 470 -4.00 -32.93 -35.36
C VAL A 470 -5.18 -32.13 -35.92
N GLN A 471 -6.40 -32.45 -35.49
CA GLN A 471 -7.61 -31.72 -35.91
C GLN A 471 -7.56 -30.25 -35.47
N ARG A 472 -7.10 -29.97 -34.25
CA ARG A 472 -6.99 -28.60 -33.73
C ARG A 472 -5.95 -27.79 -34.50
N LEU A 473 -4.80 -28.37 -34.79
CA LEU A 473 -3.75 -27.73 -35.59
C LEU A 473 -4.24 -27.43 -37.01
N ALA A 474 -4.98 -28.34 -37.64
CA ALA A 474 -5.57 -28.12 -38.96
C ALA A 474 -6.56 -26.93 -38.96
N LEU A 475 -7.37 -26.77 -37.91
CA LEU A 475 -8.25 -25.61 -37.74
C LEU A 475 -7.46 -24.29 -37.63
N TYR A 476 -6.35 -24.29 -36.88
CA TYR A 476 -5.50 -23.09 -36.77
C TYR A 476 -4.76 -22.79 -38.07
N GLN A 477 -4.31 -23.81 -38.80
CA GLN A 477 -3.73 -23.66 -40.14
C GLN A 477 -4.74 -22.99 -41.06
N GLN A 478 -5.96 -23.53 -41.17
CA GLN A 478 -7.02 -22.95 -42.00
C GLN A 478 -7.34 -21.49 -41.64
N SER A 479 -7.22 -21.11 -40.37
CA SER A 479 -7.38 -19.72 -39.94
C SER A 479 -6.22 -18.81 -40.40
N ALA A 480 -5.01 -19.36 -40.51
CA ALA A 480 -3.80 -18.65 -40.93
C ALA A 480 -3.77 -18.39 -42.45
N ASN A 481 -4.45 -19.21 -43.26
CA ASN A 481 -4.61 -19.01 -44.72
C ASN A 481 -5.23 -17.65 -45.09
N LYS A 482 -5.87 -16.97 -44.13
CA LYS A 482 -6.39 -15.61 -44.31
C LYS A 482 -5.30 -14.54 -44.41
N TYR A 483 -4.11 -14.83 -43.88
CA TYR A 483 -3.03 -13.85 -43.72
C TYR A 483 -1.77 -14.21 -44.51
N THR A 484 -1.61 -15.47 -44.91
CA THR A 484 -0.48 -15.96 -45.71
C THR A 484 -0.91 -17.16 -46.55
N LEU A 485 -0.22 -17.41 -47.66
CA LEU A 485 -0.41 -18.59 -48.52
C LEU A 485 0.77 -19.58 -48.43
N ASP A 486 1.77 -19.26 -47.60
CA ASP A 486 2.94 -20.10 -47.37
C ASP A 486 2.62 -21.16 -46.30
N ASN A 487 2.53 -22.41 -46.74
CA ASN A 487 2.24 -23.57 -45.91
C ASN A 487 3.19 -23.72 -44.69
N THR A 488 4.46 -23.30 -44.80
CA THR A 488 5.40 -23.37 -43.67
C THR A 488 5.10 -22.32 -42.61
N LEU A 489 4.71 -21.11 -43.03
CA LEU A 489 4.31 -20.04 -42.12
C LEU A 489 2.96 -20.35 -41.47
N GLU A 490 2.01 -20.95 -42.20
CA GLU A 490 0.73 -21.42 -41.66
C GLU A 490 0.91 -22.44 -40.54
N GLN A 491 1.76 -23.45 -40.77
CA GLN A 491 2.08 -24.46 -39.75
C GLN A 491 2.72 -23.82 -38.51
N ASN A 492 3.70 -22.95 -38.69
CA ASN A 492 4.35 -22.24 -37.60
C ASN A 492 3.36 -21.37 -36.80
N GLN A 493 2.43 -20.68 -37.48
CA GLN A 493 1.40 -19.88 -36.83
C GLN A 493 0.42 -20.76 -36.03
N ALA A 494 0.05 -21.93 -36.56
CA ALA A 494 -0.81 -22.87 -35.85
C ALA A 494 -0.17 -23.39 -34.56
N TYR A 495 1.11 -23.75 -34.59
CA TYR A 495 1.85 -24.13 -33.38
C TYR A 495 1.98 -22.97 -32.37
N ARG A 496 2.20 -21.74 -32.85
CA ARG A 496 2.24 -20.55 -31.98
C ARG A 496 0.90 -20.32 -31.27
N ASN A 497 -0.21 -20.41 -32.00
CA ASN A 497 -1.56 -20.29 -31.43
C ASN A 497 -1.84 -21.38 -30.40
N LEU A 498 -1.49 -22.64 -30.69
CA LEU A 498 -1.64 -23.73 -29.73
C LEU A 498 -0.81 -23.48 -28.46
N ASN A 499 0.45 -23.07 -28.60
CA ASN A 499 1.32 -22.77 -27.46
C ASN A 499 0.82 -21.56 -26.64
N GLN A 500 0.21 -20.55 -27.27
CA GLN A 500 -0.45 -19.44 -26.55
C GLN A 500 -1.59 -19.94 -25.66
N ILE A 501 -2.41 -20.87 -26.16
CA ILE A 501 -3.50 -21.48 -25.38
C ILE A 501 -2.93 -22.32 -24.23
N VAL A 502 -1.91 -23.13 -24.49
CA VAL A 502 -1.23 -23.91 -23.44
C VAL A 502 -0.70 -22.99 -22.34
N ILE A 503 -0.03 -21.89 -22.70
CA ILE A 503 0.46 -20.90 -21.73
C ILE A 503 -0.70 -20.30 -20.94
N ARG A 504 -1.80 -19.92 -21.60
CA ARG A 504 -2.98 -19.36 -20.94
C ARG A 504 -3.58 -20.34 -19.92
N GLU A 505 -3.80 -21.60 -20.31
CA GLU A 505 -4.36 -22.62 -19.40
C GLU A 505 -3.40 -22.95 -18.24
N ALA A 506 -2.08 -22.99 -18.52
CA ALA A 506 -1.07 -23.14 -17.48
C ALA A 506 -1.09 -21.98 -16.48
N GLN A 507 -1.27 -20.75 -16.97
CA GLN A 507 -1.41 -19.55 -16.13
C GLN A 507 -2.67 -19.62 -15.27
N VAL A 508 -3.82 -20.02 -15.83
CA VAL A 508 -5.08 -20.18 -15.08
C VAL A 508 -4.88 -21.14 -13.90
N ARG A 509 -4.28 -22.32 -14.14
CA ARG A 509 -3.96 -23.28 -13.06
C ARG A 509 -2.97 -22.70 -12.05
N ALA A 510 -1.95 -21.97 -12.50
CA ALA A 510 -0.99 -21.33 -11.60
C ALA A 510 -1.62 -20.26 -10.70
N TYR A 511 -2.59 -19.48 -11.21
CA TYR A 511 -3.33 -18.51 -10.40
C TYR A 511 -4.26 -19.19 -9.38
N ASN A 512 -4.88 -20.33 -9.71
CA ASN A 512 -5.60 -21.14 -8.72
C ASN A 512 -4.69 -21.57 -7.56
N ASP A 513 -3.46 -22.00 -7.85
CA ASP A 513 -2.49 -22.34 -6.81
C ASP A 513 -2.09 -21.13 -5.95
N VAL A 514 -1.98 -19.93 -6.54
CA VAL A 514 -1.69 -18.69 -5.81
C VAL A 514 -2.81 -18.38 -4.81
N ILE A 515 -4.07 -18.50 -5.24
CA ILE A 515 -5.26 -18.28 -4.39
C ILE A 515 -5.30 -19.32 -3.26
N ALA A 516 -5.06 -20.59 -3.58
CA ALA A 516 -4.96 -21.67 -2.60
C ALA A 516 -3.86 -21.40 -1.56
N LEU A 517 -2.67 -21.00 -2.01
CA LEU A 517 -1.54 -20.67 -1.14
C LEU A 517 -1.85 -19.48 -0.23
N ASN A 518 -2.50 -18.45 -0.75
CA ASN A 518 -2.95 -17.31 0.06
C ASN A 518 -3.98 -17.75 1.12
N GLY A 519 -4.89 -18.67 0.77
CA GLY A 519 -5.81 -19.31 1.73
C GLY A 519 -5.07 -20.06 2.86
N ILE A 520 -4.01 -20.80 2.53
CA ILE A 520 -3.16 -21.47 3.53
C ILE A 520 -2.50 -20.45 4.46
N PHE A 521 -1.95 -19.35 3.91
CA PHE A 521 -1.39 -18.27 4.73
C PHE A 521 -2.44 -17.62 5.63
N ALA A 522 -3.68 -17.46 5.15
CA ALA A 522 -4.77 -16.92 5.96
C ALA A 522 -5.11 -17.85 7.13
N ILE A 523 -5.14 -19.17 6.91
CA ILE A 523 -5.33 -20.17 7.97
C ILE A 523 -4.20 -20.11 9.00
N LEU A 524 -2.94 -20.11 8.55
CA LEU A 524 -1.78 -20.02 9.45
C LEU A 524 -1.80 -18.74 10.29
N LEU A 525 -2.13 -17.61 9.67
CA LEU A 525 -2.23 -16.34 10.36
C LEU A 525 -3.42 -16.30 11.33
N LEU A 526 -4.53 -16.96 11.00
CA LEU A 526 -5.67 -17.13 11.90
C LEU A 526 -5.29 -17.92 13.15
N ILE A 527 -4.59 -19.04 12.99
CA ILE A 527 -4.12 -19.88 14.09
C ILE A 527 -3.16 -19.06 14.97
N TRP A 528 -2.17 -18.39 14.37
CA TRP A 528 -1.20 -17.57 15.08
C TRP A 528 -1.87 -16.39 15.83
N SER A 529 -2.79 -15.69 15.18
CA SER A 529 -3.49 -14.55 15.78
C SER A 529 -4.39 -15.00 16.93
N SER A 530 -5.13 -16.09 16.74
CA SER A 530 -6.00 -16.67 17.77
C SER A 530 -5.20 -17.15 18.98
N PHE A 531 -4.08 -17.85 18.75
CA PHE A 531 -3.17 -18.29 19.81
C PHE A 531 -2.60 -17.11 20.60
N ASN A 532 -2.15 -16.04 19.94
CA ASN A 532 -1.64 -14.86 20.63
C ASN A 532 -2.71 -14.16 21.47
N ILE A 533 -3.95 -14.08 20.98
CA ILE A 533 -5.07 -13.47 21.71
C ILE A 533 -5.42 -14.30 22.95
N THR A 534 -5.54 -15.62 22.81
CA THR A 534 -5.86 -16.51 23.94
C THR A 534 -4.74 -16.52 24.98
N TRP A 535 -3.49 -16.58 24.56
CA TRP A 535 -2.33 -16.50 25.44
C TRP A 535 -2.27 -15.19 26.23
N THR A 536 -2.51 -14.06 25.56
CA THR A 536 -2.51 -12.75 26.22
C THR A 536 -3.62 -12.65 27.26
N ARG A 537 -4.82 -13.15 26.94
CA ARG A 537 -5.93 -13.21 27.92
C ARG A 537 -5.64 -14.14 29.09
N TYR A 538 -4.99 -15.27 28.85
CA TYR A 538 -4.58 -16.19 29.90
C TYR A 538 -3.58 -15.54 30.87
N GLN A 539 -2.56 -14.86 30.35
CA GLN A 539 -1.58 -14.14 31.18
C GLN A 539 -2.22 -13.04 32.03
N LEU A 540 -3.14 -12.26 31.45
CA LEU A 540 -3.88 -11.23 32.18
C LEU A 540 -4.74 -11.82 33.32
N LYS A 541 -5.42 -12.93 33.07
CA LYS A 541 -6.18 -13.63 34.12
C LYS A 541 -5.27 -14.15 35.22
N LYS A 542 -4.13 -14.74 34.87
CA LYS A 542 -3.15 -15.24 35.84
C LYS A 542 -2.58 -14.12 36.72
N GLN A 543 -2.29 -12.95 36.14
CA GLN A 543 -1.85 -11.78 36.90
C GLN A 543 -2.93 -11.23 37.83
N GLN A 544 -4.19 -11.18 37.39
CA GLN A 544 -5.31 -10.78 38.24
C GLN A 544 -5.53 -11.75 39.41
N GLN A 545 -5.40 -13.05 39.16
CA GLN A 545 -5.49 -14.06 40.22
C GLN A 545 -4.35 -13.94 41.25
N ALA A 546 -3.13 -13.63 40.79
CA ALA A 546 -2.00 -13.38 41.68
C ALA A 546 -2.21 -12.13 42.55
N LEU A 547 -2.74 -11.04 41.97
CA LEU A 547 -3.07 -9.81 42.70
C LEU A 547 -4.21 -9.98 43.72
N ASN A 548 -5.16 -10.88 43.45
CA ASN A 548 -6.27 -11.15 44.36
C ASN A 548 -5.91 -12.15 45.49
N SER A 549 -4.75 -12.82 45.39
CA SER A 549 -4.24 -13.77 46.40
C SER A 549 -3.12 -13.21 47.26
N SER A 550 -2.61 -12.02 46.94
CA SER A 550 -1.73 -11.17 47.75
C SER A 550 -2.54 -10.10 48.47
#